data_AF-A0AA35RCF7-F1
#
_entry.id   AF-A0AA35RCF7-F1
#
_cell.length_a   1.000
_cell.length_b   1.000
_cell.length_c   1.000
_cell.angle_alpha   90.00
_cell.angle_beta   90.00
_cell.angle_gamma   90.00
#
_symmetry.space_group_name_H-M   'P 1'
#
loop_
_entity.id
_entity.type
_entity.pdbx_description
1 polymer ?
#
loop_
_entity_poly.entity_id
_entity_poly.type
_entity_poly.pdbx_seq_one_letter_code
_entity_poly.pdbx_strand_id
1 'polypeptide(L)'
;MKPFLRMRGPTFSSCLQKSNCEKRSAPHFSTLPRLLTVYTAPSQPVTAHSLLCSTPSQVLARSRPELFFSGLWRSRDEVHLMLDSALQWIFLTLNDSSFSEHFYGIKRVQWGAGAGLSTKQMTVSFVCLVLVPYLKVKVERLHSVLTDENETLGMWAWQDCRTPTQLLKLLLFKSIPYLQSLWTLCHLVFRLNYLIRSSPHYSPLHWLAGVKLVHYQATDVSEKQKFFGRKV
;
A
#
# COMPACT_ATOMS: atom_id res chain seq x y z
N MET A 1 43.14 25.23 -45.18
CA MET A 1 42.97 23.87 -45.77
C MET A 1 41.48 23.58 -45.93
N LYS A 2 41.10 22.91 -47.03
CA LYS A 2 39.76 22.43 -47.45
C LYS A 2 40.01 21.05 -48.11
N PRO A 3 39.01 20.16 -48.35
CA PRO A 3 37.72 19.99 -47.65
C PRO A 3 37.24 18.49 -47.52
N PHE A 4 36.13 18.27 -46.81
CA PHE A 4 34.95 17.44 -47.23
C PHE A 4 35.09 15.99 -47.76
N LEU A 5 34.68 15.00 -46.93
CA LEU A 5 34.01 13.71 -47.25
C LEU A 5 33.26 13.25 -45.96
N ARG A 6 32.03 12.69 -45.88
CA ARG A 6 30.89 12.41 -46.79
C ARG A 6 30.67 10.98 -47.37
N MET A 7 30.56 9.95 -46.54
CA MET A 7 29.80 8.70 -46.79
C MET A 7 28.96 8.34 -45.55
N ARG A 8 27.69 7.91 -45.52
CA ARG A 8 26.67 7.34 -46.46
C ARG A 8 26.51 5.81 -46.40
N GLY A 9 25.59 5.35 -45.54
CA GLY A 9 24.95 4.02 -45.59
C GLY A 9 25.72 2.86 -44.94
N PRO A 10 25.09 1.67 -44.78
CA PRO A 10 23.84 1.24 -45.41
C PRO A 10 22.64 1.02 -44.47
N THR A 11 21.47 1.09 -45.08
CA THR A 11 20.20 0.53 -44.59
C THR A 11 20.21 -1.00 -44.66
N PHE A 12 19.54 -1.69 -43.74
CA PHE A 12 19.00 -3.03 -44.02
C PHE A 12 17.54 -3.12 -43.57
N SER A 13 16.70 -3.68 -44.43
CA SER A 13 15.24 -3.69 -44.26
C SER A 13 14.74 -5.11 -44.01
N SER A 14 13.54 -5.18 -43.42
CA SER A 14 12.47 -6.16 -43.65
C SER A 14 12.86 -7.59 -44.06
N CYS A 15 12.46 -8.58 -43.26
CA CYS A 15 12.06 -9.87 -43.82
C CYS A 15 10.86 -10.46 -43.05
N LEU A 16 9.80 -10.79 -43.79
CA LEU A 16 8.49 -11.19 -43.29
C LEU A 16 7.98 -12.35 -44.16
N GLN A 17 8.16 -13.60 -43.71
CA GLN A 17 7.72 -14.81 -44.41
C GLN A 17 7.53 -15.92 -43.35
N LYS A 18 6.33 -16.39 -42.97
CA LYS A 18 5.27 -17.16 -43.67
C LYS A 18 5.68 -18.56 -44.21
N SER A 19 4.98 -19.56 -43.64
CA SER A 19 4.49 -20.84 -44.21
C SER A 19 5.43 -21.96 -44.69
N ASN A 20 5.46 -23.09 -43.96
CA ASN A 20 4.84 -24.39 -44.33
C ASN A 20 4.87 -25.31 -43.08
N CYS A 21 3.83 -26.03 -42.67
CA CYS A 21 3.05 -27.10 -43.33
C CYS A 21 3.85 -28.41 -43.50
N GLU A 22 3.73 -29.31 -42.51
CA GLU A 22 4.12 -30.72 -42.61
C GLU A 22 2.97 -31.58 -42.08
N LYS A 23 2.37 -32.39 -42.96
CA LYS A 23 1.33 -33.37 -42.58
C LYS A 23 2.02 -34.70 -42.31
N ARG A 24 1.74 -35.34 -41.17
CA ARG A 24 1.92 -36.80 -41.04
C ARG A 24 0.69 -37.49 -40.48
N SER A 25 0.41 -38.63 -41.10
CA SER A 25 -0.81 -39.43 -40.99
C SER A 25 -0.82 -40.34 -39.76
N ALA A 26 -2.02 -40.79 -39.39
CA ALA A 26 -2.27 -41.81 -38.37
C ALA A 26 -1.60 -43.17 -38.72
N PRO A 27 -1.64 -44.12 -37.78
CA PRO A 27 -2.59 -45.20 -38.00
C PRO A 27 -3.52 -45.52 -36.83
N HIS A 28 -4.63 -46.17 -37.19
CA HIS A 28 -5.66 -46.73 -36.32
C HIS A 28 -5.12 -48.00 -35.61
N PHE A 29 -5.38 -48.16 -34.30
CA PHE A 29 -5.57 -49.51 -33.74
C PHE A 29 -6.51 -49.49 -32.55
N SER A 30 -7.59 -50.26 -32.65
CA SER A 30 -8.67 -50.35 -31.67
C SER A 30 -8.67 -51.74 -31.03
N THR A 31 -8.39 -51.84 -29.73
CA THR A 31 -8.69 -53.06 -28.95
C THR A 31 -8.83 -52.75 -27.46
N LEU A 32 -10.07 -52.82 -26.96
CA LEU A 32 -10.42 -53.09 -25.56
C LEU A 32 -10.36 -54.65 -25.33
N PRO A 33 -10.54 -55.25 -24.13
CA PRO A 33 -11.17 -54.68 -22.92
C PRO A 33 -10.63 -55.20 -21.54
N ARG A 34 -11.40 -54.88 -20.48
CA ARG A 34 -11.52 -55.59 -19.17
C ARG A 34 -10.33 -55.56 -18.19
N LEU A 35 -10.48 -54.76 -17.12
CA LEU A 35 -10.77 -55.32 -15.79
C LEU A 35 -11.46 -54.29 -14.88
N LEU A 36 -12.11 -54.80 -13.82
CA LEU A 36 -12.95 -54.14 -12.81
C LEU A 36 -12.23 -52.94 -12.10
N THR A 37 -12.90 -52.02 -11.39
CA THR A 37 -14.10 -52.22 -10.56
C THR A 37 -14.95 -50.95 -10.36
N VAL A 38 -16.26 -51.17 -10.36
CA VAL A 38 -17.33 -50.41 -9.71
C VAL A 38 -16.92 -49.74 -8.39
N TYR A 39 -17.22 -48.43 -8.22
CA TYR A 39 -17.93 -47.92 -7.04
C TYR A 39 -18.64 -46.60 -7.34
N THR A 40 -19.91 -46.73 -7.72
CA THR A 40 -21.07 -45.92 -7.32
C THR A 40 -20.81 -44.59 -6.60
N ALA A 41 -21.37 -43.52 -7.15
CA ALA A 41 -21.67 -42.31 -6.37
C ALA A 41 -22.71 -42.62 -5.28
N PRO A 42 -22.51 -42.16 -4.04
CA PRO A 42 -23.57 -42.01 -3.05
C PRO A 42 -24.10 -40.57 -3.05
N SER A 43 -25.43 -40.49 -3.10
CA SER A 43 -26.27 -39.38 -2.67
C SER A 43 -25.73 -38.56 -1.48
N GLN A 44 -25.99 -37.25 -1.51
CA GLN A 44 -25.86 -36.38 -0.33
C GLN A 44 -26.70 -36.90 0.86
N PRO A 45 -26.28 -36.55 2.08
CA PRO A 45 -27.06 -35.53 2.78
C PRO A 45 -26.15 -34.50 3.48
N VAL A 46 -25.91 -33.36 2.84
CA VAL A 46 -25.17 -32.25 3.47
C VAL A 46 -26.14 -31.40 4.28
N THR A 47 -26.34 -31.81 5.54
CA THR A 47 -26.82 -31.02 6.70
C THR A 47 -27.25 -29.57 6.43
N ALA A 48 -28.58 -29.37 6.39
CA ALA A 48 -29.24 -28.08 6.18
C ALA A 48 -29.18 -27.10 7.38
N HIS A 49 -28.02 -26.98 8.04
CA HIS A 49 -27.78 -26.04 9.15
C HIS A 49 -26.78 -24.92 8.81
N SER A 50 -26.21 -24.90 7.61
CA SER A 50 -25.28 -23.86 7.12
C SER A 50 -25.97 -22.65 6.48
N LEU A 51 -27.30 -22.64 6.38
CA LEU A 51 -28.08 -21.61 5.68
C LEU A 51 -28.43 -20.37 6.51
N LEU A 52 -27.84 -20.18 7.69
CA LEU A 52 -28.16 -19.06 8.59
C LEU A 52 -27.01 -18.07 8.87
N CYS A 53 -26.13 -17.85 7.90
CA CYS A 53 -25.59 -16.51 7.62
C CYS A 53 -24.94 -16.49 6.23
N SER A 54 -25.75 -16.31 5.18
CA SER A 54 -25.23 -15.89 3.87
C SER A 54 -24.71 -14.45 4.01
N THR A 55 -23.47 -14.30 4.49
CA THR A 55 -22.79 -13.01 4.52
C THR A 55 -22.93 -12.37 3.14
N PRO A 56 -23.33 -11.08 3.03
CA PRO A 56 -23.67 -10.49 1.73
C PRO A 56 -22.49 -10.55 0.74
N SER A 57 -21.26 -10.57 1.25
CA SER A 57 -20.03 -10.86 0.51
C SER A 57 -20.04 -12.20 -0.25
N GLN A 58 -20.55 -13.29 0.34
CA GLN A 58 -20.63 -14.60 -0.33
C GLN A 58 -21.68 -14.61 -1.45
N VAL A 59 -22.78 -13.87 -1.29
CA VAL A 59 -23.84 -13.75 -2.31
C VAL A 59 -23.37 -12.85 -3.47
N LEU A 60 -22.70 -11.74 -3.19
CA LEU A 60 -22.11 -10.88 -4.22
C LEU A 60 -20.96 -11.57 -4.96
N ALA A 61 -20.02 -12.22 -4.25
CA ALA A 61 -18.88 -12.89 -4.87
C ALA A 61 -19.29 -14.04 -5.82
N ARG A 62 -20.43 -14.68 -5.55
CA ARG A 62 -20.95 -15.80 -6.35
C ARG A 62 -21.85 -15.37 -7.52
N SER A 63 -22.37 -14.14 -7.49
CA SER A 63 -23.28 -13.64 -8.54
C SER A 63 -22.56 -12.90 -9.66
N ARG A 64 -21.52 -12.10 -9.37
CA ARG A 64 -20.65 -11.42 -10.37
C ARG A 64 -19.23 -11.17 -9.85
N PRO A 65 -18.35 -12.19 -9.82
CA PRO A 65 -16.98 -12.05 -9.32
C PRO A 65 -16.19 -10.99 -10.10
N GLU A 66 -16.38 -10.91 -11.42
CA GLU A 66 -15.63 -10.01 -12.32
C GLU A 66 -15.83 -8.52 -11.97
N LEU A 67 -17.03 -8.11 -11.56
CA LEU A 67 -17.30 -6.73 -11.16
C LEU A 67 -16.78 -6.41 -9.76
N PHE A 68 -16.91 -7.35 -8.81
CA PHE A 68 -16.44 -7.14 -7.44
C PHE A 68 -14.91 -7.06 -7.37
N PHE A 69 -14.19 -8.00 -8.00
CA PHE A 69 -12.73 -7.97 -8.04
C PHE A 69 -12.20 -6.77 -8.84
N SER A 70 -12.84 -6.39 -9.96
CA SER A 70 -12.46 -5.19 -10.73
C SER A 70 -12.65 -3.89 -9.92
N GLY A 71 -13.78 -3.75 -9.22
CA GLY A 71 -14.04 -2.61 -8.34
C GLY A 71 -13.01 -2.50 -7.20
N LEU A 72 -12.78 -3.61 -6.47
CA LEU A 72 -11.83 -3.68 -5.36
C LEU A 72 -10.39 -3.44 -5.82
N TRP A 73 -10.01 -3.92 -7.01
CA TRP A 73 -8.70 -3.68 -7.60
C TRP A 73 -8.50 -2.19 -7.97
N ARG A 74 -9.55 -1.54 -8.49
CA ARG A 74 -9.52 -0.12 -8.84
C ARG A 74 -9.42 0.80 -7.62
N SER A 75 -9.99 0.41 -6.47
CA SER A 75 -9.93 1.16 -5.21
C SER A 75 -8.94 0.56 -4.19
N ARG A 76 -7.99 -0.27 -4.62
CA ARG A 76 -7.05 -1.01 -3.75
C ARG A 76 -6.36 -0.15 -2.68
N ASP A 77 -5.95 1.07 -3.04
CA ASP A 77 -5.25 1.96 -2.12
C ASP A 77 -6.19 2.49 -1.01
N GLU A 78 -7.46 2.73 -1.33
CA GLU A 78 -8.46 3.18 -0.36
C GLU A 78 -8.87 2.01 0.57
N VAL A 79 -8.95 0.78 0.03
CA VAL A 79 -9.16 -0.44 0.83
C VAL A 79 -7.99 -0.68 1.79
N HIS A 80 -6.75 -0.51 1.33
CA HIS A 80 -5.57 -0.61 2.19
C HIS A 80 -5.57 0.49 3.26
N LEU A 81 -5.93 1.74 2.91
CA LEU A 81 -6.06 2.82 3.86
C LEU A 81 -7.12 2.52 4.93
N MET A 82 -8.29 2.02 4.53
CA MET A 82 -9.35 1.63 5.46
C MET A 82 -8.90 0.52 6.41
N LEU A 83 -8.27 -0.54 5.88
CA LEU A 83 -7.78 -1.66 6.69
C LEU A 83 -6.70 -1.22 7.69
N ASP A 84 -5.70 -0.47 7.22
CA ASP A 84 -4.65 0.09 8.06
C ASP A 84 -5.23 1.01 9.13
N SER A 85 -6.17 1.91 8.76
CA SER A 85 -6.84 2.80 9.71
C SER A 85 -7.66 2.06 10.77
N ALA A 86 -8.37 0.98 10.41
CA ALA A 86 -9.17 0.21 11.36
C ALA A 86 -8.26 -0.53 12.35
N LEU A 87 -7.22 -1.20 11.85
CA LEU A 87 -6.19 -1.86 12.66
C LEU A 87 -5.49 -0.85 13.58
N GLN A 88 -5.08 0.29 13.03
CA GLN A 88 -4.36 1.32 13.76
C GLN A 88 -5.22 2.02 14.83
N TRP A 89 -6.53 2.12 14.61
CA TRP A 89 -7.50 2.60 15.60
C TRP A 89 -7.73 1.60 16.75
N ILE A 90 -7.90 0.32 16.43
CA ILE A 90 -8.10 -0.75 17.43
C ILE A 90 -6.88 -0.84 18.37
N PHE A 91 -5.66 -0.79 17.83
CA PHE A 91 -4.45 -0.86 18.66
C PHE A 91 -4.25 0.39 19.53
N LEU A 92 -4.56 1.60 19.03
CA LEU A 92 -4.49 2.82 19.85
C LEU A 92 -5.52 2.81 21.00
N THR A 93 -6.75 2.38 20.73
CA THR A 93 -7.84 2.39 21.73
C THR A 93 -7.72 1.29 22.79
N LEU A 94 -7.11 0.15 22.47
CA LEU A 94 -6.88 -0.94 23.43
C LEU A 94 -5.52 -0.88 24.14
N ASN A 95 -4.50 -0.31 23.48
CA ASN A 95 -3.11 -0.47 23.90
C ASN A 95 -2.27 0.82 24.00
N ASP A 96 -2.84 2.01 23.74
CA ASP A 96 -2.11 3.30 23.77
C ASP A 96 -0.83 3.27 22.91
N SER A 97 -0.82 2.48 21.85
CA SER A 97 0.36 2.18 21.03
C SER A 97 -0.04 1.90 19.58
N SER A 98 0.87 2.13 18.63
CA SER A 98 0.65 1.63 17.27
C SER A 98 0.71 0.10 17.18
N PHE A 99 0.24 -0.50 16.08
CA PHE A 99 0.32 -1.95 15.91
C PHE A 99 1.79 -2.42 15.94
N SER A 100 2.67 -1.73 15.23
CA SER A 100 4.11 -2.03 15.24
C SER A 100 4.74 -1.76 16.61
N GLU A 101 4.38 -0.66 17.28
CA GLU A 101 4.87 -0.40 18.65
C GLU A 101 4.45 -1.48 19.63
N HIS A 102 3.19 -1.92 19.57
CA HIS A 102 2.68 -3.00 20.41
C HIS A 102 3.46 -4.30 20.20
N PHE A 103 3.71 -4.66 18.93
CA PHE A 103 4.51 -5.82 18.56
C PHE A 103 5.96 -5.75 19.11
N TYR A 104 6.56 -4.56 19.15
CA TYR A 104 7.89 -4.32 19.72
C TYR A 104 7.89 -4.06 21.24
N GLY A 105 6.75 -4.18 21.94
CA GLY A 105 6.67 -3.94 23.38
C GLY A 105 6.87 -2.48 23.77
N ILE A 106 6.42 -1.54 22.93
CA ILE A 106 6.51 -0.08 23.12
C ILE A 106 5.10 0.51 23.29
N LYS A 107 4.94 1.48 24.19
CA LYS A 107 3.73 2.30 24.38
C LYS A 107 4.01 3.79 24.18
N ARG A 108 2.95 4.56 23.87
CA ARG A 108 2.98 6.02 23.86
C ARG A 108 2.58 6.55 25.23
N VAL A 109 3.29 7.56 25.71
CA VAL A 109 2.91 8.34 26.90
C VAL A 109 2.95 9.83 26.57
N GLN A 110 2.18 10.63 27.29
CA GLN A 110 2.18 12.08 27.13
C GLN A 110 3.56 12.66 27.51
N TRP A 111 4.01 13.72 26.81
CA TRP A 111 5.17 14.47 27.26
C TRP A 111 4.94 15.13 28.63
N GLY A 112 5.83 14.86 29.59
CA GLY A 112 5.84 15.48 30.92
C GLY A 112 4.83 14.91 31.93
N ALA A 113 3.86 14.10 31.50
CA ALA A 113 2.91 13.41 32.37
C ALA A 113 3.10 11.89 32.25
N GLY A 114 3.28 11.21 33.37
CA GLY A 114 3.32 9.74 33.43
C GLY A 114 1.94 9.06 33.28
N ALA A 115 0.88 9.85 33.14
CA ALA A 115 -0.49 9.38 32.92
C ALA A 115 -0.71 8.97 31.45
N GLY A 116 -1.79 8.22 31.20
CA GLY A 116 -2.17 7.69 29.89
C GLY A 116 -2.44 8.74 28.81
N LEU A 117 -2.63 8.28 27.58
CA LEU A 117 -2.71 9.17 26.42
C LEU A 117 -3.97 10.03 26.44
N SER A 118 -3.83 11.35 26.25
CA SER A 118 -4.97 12.23 26.03
C SER A 118 -5.68 11.87 24.73
N THR A 119 -7.02 11.88 24.70
CA THR A 119 -7.82 11.58 23.49
C THR A 119 -7.43 12.47 22.29
N LYS A 120 -7.08 13.75 22.55
CA LYS A 120 -6.56 14.65 21.50
C LYS A 120 -5.23 14.16 20.92
N GLN A 121 -4.31 13.71 21.78
CA GLN A 121 -3.01 13.17 21.36
C GLN A 121 -3.15 11.82 20.67
N MET A 122 -4.15 11.01 21.03
CA MET A 122 -4.51 9.78 20.33
C MET A 122 -4.99 10.07 18.91
N THR A 123 -5.88 11.05 18.70
CA THR A 123 -6.33 11.45 17.37
C THR A 123 -5.21 12.02 16.51
N VAL A 124 -4.36 12.91 17.06
CA VAL A 124 -3.19 13.43 16.32
C VAL A 124 -2.19 12.32 16.00
N SER A 125 -1.93 11.41 16.95
CA SER A 125 -1.10 10.21 16.75
C SER A 125 -1.62 9.34 15.60
N PHE A 126 -2.92 9.09 15.58
CA PHE A 126 -3.60 8.29 14.55
C PHE A 126 -3.49 8.95 13.17
N VAL A 127 -3.81 10.24 13.07
CA VAL A 127 -3.69 11.01 11.82
C VAL A 127 -2.24 11.02 11.32
N CYS A 128 -1.25 11.23 12.21
CA CYS A 128 0.17 11.20 11.84
C CYS A 128 0.64 9.82 11.36
N LEU A 129 0.05 8.73 11.86
CA LEU A 129 0.39 7.36 11.44
C LEU A 129 -0.22 7.00 10.08
N VAL A 130 -1.49 7.35 9.84
CA VAL A 130 -2.25 6.87 8.68
C VAL A 130 -2.23 7.87 7.52
N LEU A 131 -2.45 9.16 7.80
CA LEU A 131 -2.59 10.18 6.74
C LEU A 131 -1.25 10.52 6.09
N VAL A 132 -0.16 10.59 6.86
CA VAL A 132 1.16 10.98 6.36
C VAL A 132 1.72 10.01 5.31
N PRO A 133 1.78 8.68 5.53
CA PRO A 133 2.25 7.76 4.49
C PRO A 133 1.31 7.74 3.27
N TYR A 134 0.00 7.87 3.45
CA TYR A 134 -0.95 7.95 2.35
C TYR A 134 -0.74 9.20 1.48
N LEU A 135 -0.60 10.38 2.11
CA LEU A 135 -0.30 11.63 1.39
C LEU A 135 1.04 11.52 0.66
N LYS A 136 2.07 10.94 1.30
CA LYS A 136 3.37 10.71 0.65
C LYS A 136 3.22 9.86 -0.62
N VAL A 137 2.53 8.72 -0.55
CA VAL A 137 2.31 7.83 -1.71
C VAL A 137 1.48 8.52 -2.81
N LYS A 138 0.46 9.33 -2.45
CA LYS A 138 -0.31 10.11 -3.44
C LYS A 138 0.57 11.17 -4.11
N VAL A 139 1.44 11.87 -3.38
CA VAL A 139 2.38 12.86 -3.94
C VAL A 139 3.40 12.20 -4.86
N GLU A 140 3.97 11.06 -4.46
CA GLU A 140 4.92 10.31 -5.30
C GLU A 140 4.27 9.79 -6.59
N ARG A 141 3.00 9.32 -6.53
CA ARG A 141 2.23 8.95 -7.73
C ARG A 141 1.90 10.14 -8.63
N LEU A 142 1.55 11.31 -8.06
CA LEU A 142 1.33 12.52 -8.86
C LEU A 142 2.63 12.92 -9.57
N HIS A 143 3.77 12.86 -8.88
CA HIS A 143 5.06 13.14 -9.49
C HIS A 143 5.40 12.20 -10.64
N SER A 144 5.18 10.89 -10.50
CA SER A 144 5.44 9.94 -11.59
C SER A 144 4.58 10.24 -12.81
N VAL A 145 3.27 10.43 -12.64
CA VAL A 145 2.35 10.76 -13.75
C VAL A 145 2.75 12.05 -14.46
N LEU A 146 3.10 13.12 -13.72
CA LEU A 146 3.55 14.37 -14.34
C LEU A 146 4.93 14.25 -15.02
N THR A 147 5.77 13.31 -14.57
CA THR A 147 7.05 12.99 -15.24
C THR A 147 6.79 12.26 -16.56
N ASP A 148 5.93 11.24 -16.54
CA ASP A 148 5.54 10.47 -17.73
C ASP A 148 4.85 11.35 -18.79
N GLU A 149 3.95 12.26 -18.38
CA GLU A 149 3.32 13.26 -19.27
C GLU A 149 4.37 14.18 -19.93
N ASN A 150 5.41 14.58 -19.18
CA ASN A 150 6.49 15.43 -19.67
C ASN A 150 7.43 14.71 -20.65
N GLU A 151 7.73 13.42 -20.41
CA GLU A 151 8.55 12.62 -21.34
C GLU A 151 7.80 12.30 -22.63
N THR A 152 6.51 12.00 -22.55
CA THR A 152 5.69 11.59 -23.72
C THR A 152 5.28 12.76 -24.63
N LEU A 153 4.92 13.92 -24.08
CA LEU A 153 4.55 15.10 -24.87
C LEU A 153 5.74 16.03 -25.18
N GLY A 154 6.86 15.84 -24.47
CA GLY A 154 8.03 16.69 -24.55
C GLY A 154 7.79 18.11 -24.02
N MET A 155 8.85 18.93 -24.12
CA MET A 155 8.90 20.29 -23.57
C MET A 155 7.78 21.23 -24.09
N TRP A 156 7.15 20.89 -25.21
CA TRP A 156 6.10 21.66 -25.89
C TRP A 156 4.80 21.76 -25.09
N ALA A 157 4.48 20.78 -24.24
CA ALA A 157 3.24 20.78 -23.44
C ALA A 157 3.16 21.92 -22.41
N TRP A 158 4.32 22.45 -22.00
CA TRP A 158 4.42 23.50 -20.99
C TRP A 158 4.49 24.93 -21.57
N GLN A 159 4.60 25.06 -22.89
CA GLN A 159 4.73 26.37 -23.56
C GLN A 159 3.42 27.17 -23.53
N ASP A 160 2.26 26.50 -23.54
CA ASP A 160 0.93 27.13 -23.64
C ASP A 160 0.20 27.16 -22.29
N CYS A 161 0.85 27.74 -21.27
CA CYS A 161 0.33 27.88 -19.91
C CYS A 161 -0.61 29.09 -19.76
N ARG A 162 -1.71 29.09 -20.52
CA ARG A 162 -2.70 30.18 -20.49
C ARG A 162 -3.74 30.04 -19.38
N THR A 163 -3.83 28.88 -18.73
CA THR A 163 -4.82 28.61 -17.66
C THR A 163 -4.18 28.49 -16.27
N PRO A 164 -4.87 28.93 -15.20
CA PRO A 164 -4.32 28.89 -13.84
C PRO A 164 -4.10 27.46 -13.32
N THR A 165 -4.81 26.46 -13.86
CA THR A 165 -4.65 25.05 -13.50
C THR A 165 -3.36 24.45 -14.04
N GLN A 166 -2.90 24.84 -15.24
CA GLN A 166 -1.57 24.45 -15.77
C GLN A 166 -0.44 25.07 -14.95
N LEU A 167 -0.58 26.34 -14.56
CA LEU A 167 0.42 27.04 -13.75
C LEU A 167 0.54 26.41 -12.35
N LEU A 168 -0.60 26.01 -11.73
CA LEU A 168 -0.58 25.22 -10.50
C LEU A 168 0.09 23.85 -10.68
N LYS A 169 -0.16 23.13 -11.79
CA LYS A 169 0.53 21.87 -12.11
C LYS A 169 2.05 22.05 -12.22
N LEU A 170 2.52 23.12 -12.89
CA LEU A 170 3.94 23.47 -12.97
C LEU A 170 4.56 23.72 -11.60
N LEU A 171 3.89 24.54 -10.77
CA LEU A 171 4.37 24.84 -9.42
C LEU A 171 4.40 23.59 -8.52
N LEU A 172 3.39 22.71 -8.63
CA LEU A 172 3.37 21.42 -7.94
C LEU A 172 4.53 20.54 -8.40
N PHE A 173 4.67 20.29 -9.71
CA PHE A 173 5.77 19.49 -10.27
C PHE A 173 7.14 20.02 -9.81
N LYS A 174 7.34 21.34 -9.90
CA LYS A 174 8.61 21.98 -9.50
C LYS A 174 8.86 21.93 -7.99
N SER A 175 7.82 21.95 -7.15
CA SER A 175 7.95 21.96 -5.68
C SER A 175 8.07 20.57 -5.04
N ILE A 176 7.48 19.52 -5.62
CA ILE A 176 7.54 18.15 -5.08
C ILE A 176 8.97 17.66 -4.75
N PRO A 177 10.01 17.79 -5.60
CA PRO A 177 11.35 17.34 -5.25
C PRO A 177 11.94 18.11 -4.05
N TYR A 178 11.60 19.40 -3.89
CA TYR A 178 12.00 20.17 -2.71
C TYR A 178 11.24 19.73 -1.46
N LEU A 179 9.96 19.40 -1.55
CA LEU A 179 9.18 18.84 -0.44
C LEU A 179 9.75 17.50 0.04
N GLN A 180 10.10 16.60 -0.88
CA GLN A 180 10.73 15.30 -0.55
C GLN A 180 12.13 15.48 0.06
N SER A 181 12.92 16.43 -0.47
CA SER A 181 14.24 16.79 0.09
C SER A 181 14.11 17.35 1.50
N LEU A 182 13.21 18.31 1.71
CA LEU A 182 12.92 18.93 3.01
C LEU A 182 12.40 17.91 4.03
N TRP A 183 11.53 16.99 3.62
CA TRP A 183 11.06 15.88 4.45
C TRP A 183 12.22 14.98 4.92
N THR A 184 13.10 14.61 3.98
CA THR A 184 14.28 13.80 4.26
C THR A 184 15.26 14.51 5.19
N LEU A 185 15.52 15.80 4.94
CA LEU A 185 16.38 16.63 5.76
C LEU A 185 15.83 16.81 7.19
N CYS A 186 14.52 17.04 7.32
CA CYS A 186 13.85 17.09 8.62
C CYS A 186 14.06 15.79 9.40
N HIS A 187 13.80 14.63 8.78
CA HIS A 187 14.08 13.33 9.40
C HIS A 187 15.56 13.13 9.77
N LEU A 188 16.50 13.60 8.95
CA LEU A 188 17.93 13.55 9.24
C LEU A 188 18.27 14.38 10.50
N VAL A 189 17.77 15.61 10.58
CA VAL A 189 18.00 16.51 11.74
C VAL A 189 17.46 15.90 13.03
N PHE A 190 16.25 15.33 13.02
CA PHE A 190 15.70 14.63 14.19
C PHE A 190 16.55 13.42 14.61
N ARG A 191 17.05 12.63 13.65
CA ARG A 191 17.95 11.49 13.93
C ARG A 191 19.29 11.95 14.50
N LEU A 192 19.88 13.02 13.98
CA LEU A 192 21.13 13.59 14.49
C LEU A 192 20.95 14.14 15.91
N ASN A 193 19.88 14.90 16.17
CA ASN A 193 19.56 15.41 17.51
C ASN A 193 19.31 14.29 18.54
N TYR A 194 18.77 13.15 18.09
CA TYR A 194 18.63 11.94 18.89
C TYR A 194 19.99 11.30 19.22
N LEU A 195 20.88 11.15 18.22
CA LEU A 195 22.24 10.62 18.42
C LEU A 195 23.12 11.50 19.32
N ILE A 196 23.00 12.83 19.18
CA ILE A 196 23.66 13.83 20.04
C ILE A 196 23.04 13.86 21.45
N ARG A 197 22.00 13.04 21.71
CA ARG A 197 21.27 12.92 23.00
C ARG A 197 20.59 14.23 23.44
N SER A 198 20.48 15.21 22.53
CA SER A 198 19.84 16.51 22.78
C SER A 198 18.31 16.43 22.73
N SER A 199 17.73 15.47 22.01
CA SER A 199 16.28 15.26 21.96
C SER A 199 15.91 13.79 22.10
N PRO A 200 14.93 13.41 22.95
CA PRO A 200 14.52 12.01 23.12
C PRO A 200 13.56 11.50 22.02
N HIS A 201 13.31 12.26 20.96
CA HIS A 201 12.44 11.88 19.85
C HIS A 201 13.24 11.46 18.61
N TYR A 202 12.95 10.27 18.08
CA TYR A 202 13.60 9.74 16.87
C TYR A 202 12.98 10.25 15.54
N SER A 203 11.74 10.74 15.56
CA SER A 203 10.99 11.09 14.35
C SER A 203 10.08 12.32 14.56
N PRO A 204 9.99 13.24 13.59
CA PRO A 204 9.19 14.47 13.67
C PRO A 204 7.71 14.21 13.96
N LEU A 205 7.16 13.07 13.51
CA LEU A 205 5.77 12.70 13.73
C LEU A 205 5.43 12.49 15.22
N HIS A 206 6.38 11.99 16.01
CA HIS A 206 6.18 11.78 17.45
C HIS A 206 6.26 13.09 18.22
N TRP A 207 7.12 14.01 17.75
CA TRP A 207 7.21 15.37 18.27
C TRP A 207 5.92 16.16 17.98
N LEU A 208 5.40 16.11 16.74
CA LEU A 208 4.11 16.71 16.37
C LEU A 208 2.92 16.15 17.16
N ALA A 209 2.92 14.84 17.44
CA ALA A 209 1.90 14.21 18.28
C ALA A 209 2.06 14.52 19.79
N GLY A 210 3.18 15.09 20.22
CA GLY A 210 3.47 15.41 21.62
C GLY A 210 3.65 14.17 22.52
N VAL A 211 4.05 13.04 21.93
CA VAL A 211 4.17 11.73 22.61
C VAL A 211 5.61 11.27 22.74
N LYS A 212 5.89 10.60 23.86
CA LYS A 212 7.14 9.89 24.10
C LYS A 212 6.90 8.38 23.98
N LEU A 213 7.84 7.67 23.35
CA LEU A 213 7.84 6.21 23.29
C LEU A 213 8.56 5.66 24.53
N VAL A 214 7.94 4.70 25.20
CA VAL A 214 8.47 4.03 26.41
C VAL A 214 8.21 2.54 26.28
N HIS A 215 9.14 1.68 26.71
CA HIS A 215 8.92 0.24 26.72
C HIS A 215 7.87 -0.16 27.77
N TYR A 216 7.07 -1.19 27.48
CA TYR A 216 6.14 -1.77 28.44
C TYR A 216 6.88 -2.29 29.68
N GLN A 217 6.38 -1.95 30.86
CA GLN A 217 6.86 -2.48 32.14
C GLN A 217 5.89 -3.52 32.70
N ALA A 218 6.36 -4.42 33.57
CA ALA A 218 5.53 -5.47 34.18
C ALA A 218 4.36 -4.90 35.02
N THR A 219 4.51 -3.68 35.52
CA THR A 219 3.47 -2.88 36.17
C THR A 219 2.28 -2.62 35.23
N ASP A 220 2.53 -2.23 33.98
CA ASP A 220 1.50 -1.94 32.98
C ASP A 220 0.64 -3.17 32.66
N VAL A 221 1.28 -4.34 32.56
CA VAL A 221 0.61 -5.62 32.34
C VAL A 221 -0.31 -5.95 33.52
N SER A 222 0.18 -5.72 34.74
CA SER A 222 -0.56 -5.96 35.98
C SER A 222 -1.76 -5.00 36.12
N GLU A 223 -1.62 -3.74 35.71
CA GLU A 223 -2.72 -2.76 35.71
C GLU A 223 -3.79 -3.10 34.68
N LYS A 224 -3.39 -3.48 33.44
CA LYS A 224 -4.34 -3.97 32.43
C LYS A 224 -5.07 -5.23 32.90
N GLN A 225 -4.38 -6.22 33.46
CA GLN A 225 -5.00 -7.41 34.02
C GLN A 225 -6.02 -7.07 35.13
N LYS A 226 -5.68 -6.14 36.04
CA LYS A 226 -6.62 -5.65 37.06
C LYS A 226 -7.82 -4.92 36.46
N PHE A 227 -7.66 -4.20 35.35
CA PHE A 227 -8.75 -3.51 34.66
C PHE A 227 -9.71 -4.50 33.96
N PHE A 228 -9.18 -5.50 33.26
CA PHE A 228 -9.99 -6.56 32.64
C PHE A 228 -10.65 -7.47 33.68
N GLY A 229 -9.94 -7.86 34.73
CA GLY A 229 -10.47 -8.71 35.80
C GLY A 229 -11.49 -8.03 36.73
N ARG A 230 -11.68 -6.72 36.64
CA ARG A 230 -12.70 -5.96 37.38
C ARG A 230 -13.98 -5.70 36.55
N LYS A 231 -14.10 -6.31 35.37
CA LYS A 231 -15.30 -6.32 34.53
C LYS A 231 -15.99 -7.70 34.55
N VAL A 232 -16.38 -8.13 35.75
CA VAL A 232 -17.32 -9.23 36.01
C VAL A 232 -18.25 -8.77 37.13
#